data_AF-A0A1M3BNM2-F1
#
_entry.id   AF-A0A1M3BNM2-F1
#
_cell.length_a   1.000
_cell.length_b   1.000
_cell.length_c   1.000
_cell.angle_alpha   90.00
_cell.angle_beta   90.00
_cell.angle_gamma   90.00
#
_symmetry.space_group_name_H-M   'P 1'
#
loop_
_entity.id
_entity.type
_entity.pdbx_description
1 polymer ?
#
loop_
_entity_poly.entity_id
_entity_poly.type
_entity_poly.pdbx_seq_one_letter_code
_entity_poly.pdbx_strand_id
1 'polypeptide(L)'
;MTDAVPTASFHHTALVVSSLDDSIAFYQRCFGGELEAVLRDTGGPEIAALHGLDEARFDLAFIRYGGAVLELFQFHEPASPERVPSQANRIGDSHVAFEVDDVEAAYRRLLALGLEFPRPPLRVQEGDAAGFDLVFTSDPDGNRIELIAPPPPEPRPRPAMVVNLRIAAERREEFLELIAAVGAATAAEAGSEEWVLHESSEDPASFWLYERYADDDAAALHHDQPQLQNLLSKLGDLVSEPPLIVDLTTR
;
A
#
# COMPACT_ATOMS: atom_id res chain seq x y z
N MET A 1 11.59 -21.66 15.18
CA MET A 1 10.75 -22.29 14.14
C MET A 1 9.52 -22.80 14.85
N THR A 2 8.37 -22.24 14.51
CA THR A 2 7.15 -22.28 15.31
C THR A 2 6.48 -23.65 15.21
N ASP A 3 6.09 -24.24 16.35
CA ASP A 3 5.13 -25.35 16.47
C ASP A 3 3.71 -24.93 16.01
N ALA A 4 3.61 -24.11 14.97
CA ALA A 4 2.35 -23.57 14.47
C ALA A 4 1.59 -24.63 13.68
N VAL A 5 0.26 -24.55 13.72
CA VAL A 5 -0.62 -25.40 12.91
C VAL A 5 -0.27 -25.17 11.42
N PRO A 6 0.07 -26.23 10.64
CA PRO A 6 0.71 -26.09 9.32
C PRO A 6 -0.10 -25.36 8.25
N THR A 7 -1.40 -25.18 8.44
CA THR A 7 -2.34 -24.66 7.42
C THR A 7 -3.31 -23.61 7.97
N ALA A 8 -2.99 -23.02 9.12
CA ALA A 8 -3.84 -21.98 9.70
C ALA A 8 -3.78 -20.68 8.87
N SER A 9 -4.94 -20.22 8.42
CA SER A 9 -5.15 -18.89 7.84
C SER A 9 -6.34 -18.23 8.52
N PHE A 10 -6.34 -16.90 8.56
CA PHE A 10 -7.47 -16.16 9.09
C PHE A 10 -8.67 -16.30 8.15
N HIS A 11 -9.79 -16.81 8.66
CA HIS A 11 -10.98 -17.08 7.85
C HIS A 11 -12.05 -15.99 8.02
N HIS A 12 -12.44 -15.69 9.25
CA HIS A 12 -13.54 -14.78 9.55
C HIS A 12 -13.43 -14.16 10.94
N THR A 13 -14.17 -13.06 11.14
CA THR A 13 -14.55 -12.53 12.45
C THR A 13 -16.07 -12.56 12.55
N ALA A 14 -16.61 -12.94 13.71
CA ALA A 14 -18.04 -12.93 13.96
C ALA A 14 -18.45 -11.80 14.92
N LEU A 15 -19.58 -11.16 14.64
CA LEU A 15 -20.26 -10.21 15.51
C LEU A 15 -21.69 -10.68 15.81
N VAL A 16 -22.11 -10.50 17.05
CA VAL A 16 -23.52 -10.68 17.44
C VAL A 16 -24.22 -9.33 17.32
N VAL A 17 -25.36 -9.33 16.64
CA VAL A 17 -26.15 -8.13 16.29
C VAL A 17 -27.60 -8.30 16.72
N SER A 18 -28.26 -7.18 17.04
CA SER A 18 -29.67 -7.21 17.45
C SER A 18 -30.63 -7.44 16.29
N SER A 19 -30.25 -7.03 15.07
CA SER A 19 -31.03 -7.15 13.84
C SER A 19 -30.13 -7.52 12.67
N LEU A 20 -30.30 -8.71 12.12
CA LEU A 20 -29.47 -9.20 11.02
C LEU A 20 -29.67 -8.36 9.75
N ASP A 21 -30.91 -7.98 9.45
CA ASP A 21 -31.24 -7.24 8.24
C ASP A 21 -30.68 -5.81 8.27
N ASP A 22 -30.80 -5.12 9.41
CA ASP A 22 -30.27 -3.77 9.57
C ASP A 22 -28.75 -3.77 9.50
N SER A 23 -28.10 -4.77 10.10
CA SER A 23 -26.65 -4.91 10.09
C SER A 23 -26.12 -5.28 8.70
N ILE A 24 -26.77 -6.20 7.96
CA ILE A 24 -26.43 -6.46 6.55
C ILE A 24 -26.52 -5.15 5.75
N ALA A 25 -27.66 -4.46 5.82
CA ALA A 25 -27.86 -3.22 5.09
C ALA A 25 -26.83 -2.15 5.45
N PHE A 26 -26.48 -2.03 6.74
CA PHE A 26 -25.45 -1.12 7.22
C PHE A 26 -24.08 -1.44 6.62
N TYR A 27 -23.60 -2.68 6.75
CA TYR A 27 -22.26 -3.06 6.29
C TYR A 27 -22.13 -2.97 4.77
N GLN A 28 -23.16 -3.40 4.02
CA GLN A 28 -23.15 -3.26 2.56
C GLN A 28 -23.18 -1.79 2.13
N ARG A 29 -24.03 -0.97 2.74
CA ARG A 29 -24.17 0.45 2.37
C ARG A 29 -22.92 1.28 2.70
N CYS A 30 -22.30 1.02 3.85
CA CYS A 30 -21.22 1.84 4.37
C CYS A 30 -19.85 1.40 3.87
N PHE A 31 -19.63 0.09 3.74
CA PHE A 31 -18.30 -0.48 3.48
C PHE A 31 -18.25 -1.33 2.21
N GLY A 32 -19.38 -1.55 1.52
CA GLY A 32 -19.40 -2.18 0.20
C GLY A 32 -19.23 -3.71 0.21
N GLY A 33 -19.41 -4.36 1.36
CA GLY A 33 -19.24 -5.81 1.47
C GLY A 33 -20.22 -6.61 0.60
N GLU A 34 -19.77 -7.76 0.11
CA GLU A 34 -20.58 -8.66 -0.71
C GLU A 34 -21.28 -9.70 0.18
N LEU A 35 -22.61 -9.70 0.17
CA LEU A 35 -23.39 -10.70 0.92
C LEU A 35 -23.30 -12.06 0.22
N GLU A 36 -22.69 -13.05 0.86
CA GLU A 36 -22.49 -14.39 0.28
C GLU A 36 -23.68 -15.31 0.55
N ALA A 37 -24.15 -15.31 1.79
CA ALA A 37 -25.23 -16.19 2.23
C ALA A 37 -25.93 -15.62 3.46
N VAL A 38 -27.21 -15.99 3.57
CA VAL A 38 -28.03 -15.78 4.77
C VAL A 38 -28.67 -17.11 5.13
N LEU A 39 -28.44 -17.57 6.35
CA LEU A 39 -29.07 -18.74 6.95
C LEU A 39 -30.06 -18.25 8.00
N ARG A 40 -31.29 -18.76 7.94
CA ARG A 40 -32.37 -18.40 8.86
C ARG A 40 -32.75 -19.61 9.70
N ASP A 41 -33.20 -19.35 10.93
CA ASP A 41 -33.68 -20.38 11.84
C ASP A 41 -32.68 -21.54 12.00
N THR A 42 -31.40 -21.19 12.14
CA THR A 42 -30.29 -22.14 12.31
C THR A 42 -30.11 -22.45 13.78
N GLY A 43 -29.75 -23.69 14.10
CA GLY A 43 -29.58 -24.08 15.50
C GLY A 43 -29.57 -25.58 15.73
N GLY A 44 -29.92 -25.96 16.96
CA GLY A 44 -30.03 -27.35 17.40
C GLY A 44 -28.95 -27.77 18.40
N PRO A 45 -29.08 -28.97 19.01
CA PRO A 45 -28.28 -29.36 20.17
C PRO A 45 -26.77 -29.41 19.90
N GLU A 46 -26.36 -29.84 18.71
CA GLU A 46 -24.94 -29.91 18.34
C GLU A 46 -24.32 -28.51 18.19
N ILE A 47 -25.05 -27.57 17.58
CA ILE A 47 -24.61 -26.19 17.41
C ILE A 47 -24.63 -25.44 18.74
N ALA A 48 -25.64 -25.67 19.58
CA ALA A 48 -25.69 -25.12 20.93
C ALA A 48 -24.48 -25.57 21.76
N ALA A 49 -24.20 -26.87 21.76
CA ALA A 49 -23.03 -27.43 22.44
C ALA A 49 -21.71 -26.87 21.93
N LEU A 50 -21.57 -26.65 20.60
CA LEU A 50 -20.39 -26.02 20.01
C LEU A 50 -20.16 -24.59 20.55
N HIS A 51 -21.23 -23.83 20.75
CA HIS A 51 -21.18 -22.47 21.30
C HIS A 51 -21.17 -22.44 22.84
N GLY A 52 -21.19 -23.60 23.51
CA GLY A 52 -21.26 -23.69 24.97
C GLY A 52 -22.60 -23.23 25.55
N LEU A 53 -23.68 -23.35 24.78
CA LEU A 53 -25.05 -23.01 25.17
C LEU A 53 -25.89 -24.28 25.37
N ASP A 54 -26.91 -24.20 26.21
CA ASP A 54 -27.88 -25.29 26.41
C ASP A 54 -28.84 -25.42 25.20
N GLU A 55 -29.18 -24.31 24.57
CA GLU A 55 -29.96 -24.21 23.35
C GLU A 55 -29.43 -23.08 22.46
N ALA A 56 -29.65 -23.19 21.14
CA ALA A 56 -29.27 -22.17 20.19
C ALA A 56 -30.24 -22.18 19.01
N ARG A 57 -30.86 -21.03 18.75
CA ARG A 57 -31.60 -20.70 17.53
C ARG A 57 -31.24 -19.28 17.11
N PHE A 58 -30.76 -19.10 15.88
CA PHE A 58 -30.25 -17.83 15.39
C PHE A 58 -30.36 -17.71 13.86
N ASP A 59 -30.28 -16.49 13.38
CA ASP A 59 -29.99 -16.21 11.98
C ASP A 59 -28.52 -15.83 11.81
N LEU A 60 -27.96 -16.12 10.64
CA LEU A 60 -26.55 -15.89 10.32
C LEU A 60 -26.41 -15.30 8.92
N ALA A 61 -25.52 -14.32 8.76
CA ALA A 61 -25.11 -13.82 7.45
C ALA A 61 -23.59 -13.77 7.30
N PHE A 62 -23.14 -13.95 6.06
CA PHE A 62 -21.73 -13.92 5.68
C PHE A 62 -21.51 -12.77 4.71
N ILE A 63 -20.66 -11.80 5.07
CA ILE A 63 -20.32 -10.65 4.23
C ILE A 63 -18.82 -10.69 3.91
N ARG A 64 -18.48 -10.82 2.62
CA ARG A 64 -17.11 -10.91 2.12
C ARG A 64 -16.48 -9.53 1.96
N TYR A 65 -15.23 -9.43 2.41
CA TYR A 65 -14.33 -8.32 2.17
C TYR A 65 -12.96 -8.87 1.74
N GLY A 66 -12.71 -8.93 0.43
CA GLY A 66 -11.46 -9.48 -0.10
C GLY A 66 -11.20 -10.90 0.40
N GLY A 67 -10.12 -11.09 1.17
CA GLY A 67 -9.73 -12.40 1.71
C GLY A 67 -10.45 -12.86 2.98
N ALA A 68 -11.25 -11.99 3.63
CA ALA A 68 -11.86 -12.27 4.93
C ALA A 68 -13.40 -12.18 4.88
N VAL A 69 -14.06 -12.85 5.83
CA VAL A 69 -15.53 -12.81 5.99
C VAL A 69 -15.89 -12.18 7.33
N LEU A 70 -16.88 -11.29 7.32
CA LEU A 70 -17.59 -10.83 8.50
C LEU A 70 -18.86 -11.67 8.66
N GLU A 71 -18.94 -12.42 9.75
CA GLU A 71 -20.12 -13.18 10.14
C GLU A 71 -20.99 -12.35 11.09
N LEU A 72 -22.30 -12.31 10.83
CA LEU A 72 -23.27 -11.60 11.65
C LEU A 72 -24.28 -12.59 12.22
N PHE A 73 -24.36 -12.70 13.54
CA PHE A 73 -25.28 -13.57 14.25
C PHE A 73 -26.39 -12.76 14.91
N GLN A 74 -27.64 -13.14 14.69
CA GLN A 74 -28.77 -12.67 15.49
C GLN A 74 -29.37 -13.86 16.25
N PHE A 75 -29.11 -13.94 17.56
CA PHE A 75 -29.67 -15.01 18.39
C PHE A 75 -31.11 -14.70 18.79
N HIS A 76 -31.96 -15.70 18.59
CA HIS A 76 -33.37 -15.69 18.98
C HIS A 76 -33.60 -16.45 20.29
N GLU A 77 -32.94 -17.61 20.46
CA GLU A 77 -33.05 -18.46 21.65
C GLU A 77 -31.67 -19.02 22.06
N PRO A 78 -31.17 -18.71 23.26
CA PRO A 78 -31.59 -17.56 24.07
C PRO A 78 -31.30 -16.25 23.30
N ALA A 79 -32.20 -15.27 23.41
CA ALA A 79 -31.93 -13.95 22.87
C ALA A 79 -30.67 -13.35 23.48
N SER A 80 -29.88 -12.65 22.67
CA SER A 80 -28.66 -12.00 23.16
C SER A 80 -28.99 -10.98 24.26
N PRO A 81 -28.17 -10.90 25.33
CA PRO A 81 -28.32 -9.84 26.31
C PRO A 81 -28.06 -8.47 25.67
N GLU A 82 -28.55 -7.41 26.32
CA GLU A 82 -28.25 -6.05 25.89
C GLU A 82 -26.73 -5.83 25.86
N ARG A 83 -26.26 -5.21 24.77
CA ARG A 83 -24.83 -4.99 24.57
C ARG A 83 -24.32 -3.94 25.55
N VAL A 84 -23.22 -4.27 26.23
CA VAL A 84 -22.41 -3.28 26.94
C VAL A 84 -21.40 -2.72 25.94
N PRO A 85 -21.42 -1.41 25.62
CA PRO A 85 -20.47 -0.84 24.66
C PRO A 85 -19.01 -1.14 25.04
N SER A 86 -18.25 -1.68 24.07
CA SER A 86 -16.82 -1.93 24.26
C SER A 86 -16.05 -0.62 24.46
N GLN A 87 -15.07 -0.64 25.36
CA GLN A 87 -14.12 0.45 25.60
C GLN A 87 -12.80 0.12 24.93
N ALA A 88 -12.13 1.12 24.35
CA ALA A 88 -10.90 0.93 23.58
C ALA A 88 -9.76 0.21 24.35
N ASN A 89 -9.74 0.29 25.67
CA ASN A 89 -8.73 -0.31 26.55
C ASN A 89 -9.25 -1.53 27.34
N ARG A 90 -10.39 -2.11 26.95
CA ARG A 90 -10.92 -3.32 27.58
C ARG A 90 -10.25 -4.56 26.96
N ILE A 91 -9.82 -5.49 27.80
CA ILE A 91 -9.30 -6.80 27.35
C ILE A 91 -10.44 -7.56 26.68
N GLY A 92 -10.23 -8.01 25.43
CA GLY A 92 -11.20 -8.78 24.67
C GLY A 92 -11.58 -8.09 23.35
N ASP A 93 -12.89 -7.94 23.13
CA ASP A 93 -13.50 -7.34 21.95
C ASP A 93 -13.12 -5.86 21.80
N SER A 94 -12.30 -5.54 20.79
CA SER A 94 -11.85 -4.16 20.57
C SER A 94 -12.59 -3.46 19.43
N HIS A 95 -12.50 -3.97 18.20
CA HIS A 95 -13.11 -3.41 16.99
C HIS A 95 -12.91 -4.32 15.77
N VAL A 96 -13.63 -4.04 14.68
CA VAL A 96 -13.32 -4.50 13.32
C VAL A 96 -12.72 -3.32 12.54
N ALA A 97 -11.67 -3.55 11.76
CA ALA A 97 -11.00 -2.52 10.98
C ALA A 97 -11.23 -2.71 9.47
N PHE A 98 -11.48 -1.60 8.76
CA PHE A 98 -11.54 -1.55 7.31
C PHE A 98 -10.40 -0.67 6.79
N GLU A 99 -9.57 -1.24 5.94
CA GLU A 99 -8.58 -0.47 5.19
C GLU A 99 -9.29 0.33 4.08
N VAL A 100 -8.97 1.61 3.97
CA VAL A 100 -9.50 2.52 2.95
C VAL A 100 -8.35 3.30 2.31
N ASP A 101 -8.51 3.68 1.04
CA ASP A 101 -7.47 4.45 0.33
C ASP A 101 -7.24 5.85 0.93
N ASP A 102 -8.33 6.47 1.43
CA ASP A 102 -8.33 7.82 1.99
C ASP A 102 -9.36 7.89 3.13
N VAL A 103 -8.87 7.97 4.37
CA VAL A 103 -9.71 8.04 5.58
C VAL A 103 -10.56 9.30 5.60
N GLU A 104 -10.06 10.43 5.11
CA GLU A 104 -10.78 11.70 5.11
C GLU A 104 -11.94 11.67 4.10
N ALA A 105 -11.71 11.09 2.93
CA ALA A 105 -12.77 10.87 1.94
C ALA A 105 -13.85 9.90 2.46
N ALA A 106 -13.43 8.78 3.06
CA ALA A 106 -14.34 7.80 3.66
C ALA A 106 -15.14 8.41 4.83
N TYR A 107 -14.48 9.16 5.72
CA TYR A 107 -15.11 9.89 6.81
C TYR A 107 -16.24 10.81 6.33
N ARG A 108 -15.98 11.67 5.33
CA ARG A 108 -17.01 12.56 4.75
C ARG A 108 -18.16 11.79 4.12
N ARG A 109 -17.86 10.69 3.43
CA ARG A 109 -18.88 9.84 2.81
C ARG A 109 -19.79 9.22 3.86
N LEU A 110 -19.22 8.70 4.94
CA LEU A 110 -19.97 8.07 6.03
C LEU A 110 -20.79 9.09 6.83
N LEU A 111 -20.27 10.29 7.08
CA LEU A 111 -21.07 11.39 7.63
C LEU A 111 -22.29 11.71 6.74
N ALA A 112 -22.11 11.75 5.42
CA ALA A 112 -23.21 11.98 4.48
C ALA A 112 -24.24 10.84 4.44
N LEU A 113 -23.86 9.64 4.88
CA LEU A 113 -24.77 8.49 5.07
C LEU A 113 -25.44 8.48 6.46
N GLY A 114 -25.15 9.48 7.29
CA GLY A 114 -25.77 9.65 8.61
C GLY A 114 -25.03 8.97 9.76
N LEU A 115 -23.79 8.50 9.55
CA LEU A 115 -22.99 7.96 10.65
C LEU A 115 -22.45 9.09 11.53
N GLU A 116 -22.32 8.79 12.81
CA GLU A 116 -21.72 9.69 13.78
C GLU A 116 -20.27 9.27 14.10
N PHE A 117 -19.43 10.26 14.35
CA PHE A 117 -18.03 10.05 14.70
C PHE A 117 -17.70 10.78 15.99
N PRO A 118 -17.21 10.09 17.04
CA PRO A 118 -16.82 10.73 18.29
C PRO A 118 -15.66 11.72 18.14
N ARG A 119 -14.80 11.50 17.13
CA ARG A 119 -13.59 12.29 16.84
C ARG A 119 -13.40 12.40 15.32
N PRO A 120 -12.78 13.48 14.81
CA PRO A 120 -12.36 13.55 13.41
C PRO A 120 -11.19 12.59 13.14
N PRO A 121 -10.85 12.37 11.86
CA PRO A 121 -9.65 11.65 11.46
C PRO A 121 -8.36 12.19 12.10
N LEU A 122 -7.44 11.28 12.37
CA LEU A 122 -6.14 11.55 12.97
C LEU A 122 -5.02 10.96 12.10
N ARG A 123 -4.06 11.81 11.72
CA ARG A 123 -2.74 11.38 11.23
C ARG A 123 -1.82 11.14 12.41
N VAL A 124 -1.33 9.91 12.57
CA VAL A 124 -0.34 9.56 13.60
C VAL A 124 1.01 10.19 13.23
N GLN A 125 1.62 10.93 14.16
CA GLN A 125 2.83 11.71 13.91
C GLN A 125 4.12 10.97 14.26
N GLU A 126 4.10 10.13 15.29
CA GLU A 126 5.30 9.55 15.90
C GLU A 126 5.08 8.08 16.27
N GLY A 127 6.18 7.34 16.42
CA GLY A 127 6.19 5.91 16.76
C GLY A 127 6.00 4.98 15.56
N ASP A 128 5.84 3.69 15.83
CA ASP A 128 5.79 2.65 14.79
C ASP A 128 4.57 2.77 13.86
N ALA A 129 3.53 3.48 14.32
CA ALA A 129 2.33 3.78 13.53
C ALA A 129 2.38 5.16 12.86
N ALA A 130 3.52 5.87 12.89
CA ALA A 130 3.66 7.17 12.24
C ALA A 130 3.28 7.09 10.75
N GLY A 131 2.54 8.09 10.28
CA GLY A 131 2.11 8.19 8.89
C GLY A 131 0.75 7.55 8.60
N PHE A 132 0.23 6.68 9.46
CA PHE A 132 -1.12 6.14 9.32
C PHE A 132 -2.20 7.21 9.57
N ASP A 133 -3.27 7.16 8.79
CA ASP A 133 -4.51 7.87 9.06
C ASP A 133 -5.54 6.94 9.67
N LEU A 134 -6.20 7.38 10.74
CA LEU A 134 -7.13 6.56 11.53
C LEU A 134 -8.38 7.35 11.92
N VAL A 135 -9.54 6.69 11.96
CA VAL A 135 -10.74 7.21 12.63
C VAL A 135 -11.62 6.07 13.12
N PHE A 136 -12.34 6.28 14.23
CA PHE A 136 -13.27 5.31 14.80
C PHE A 136 -14.71 5.78 14.74
N THR A 137 -15.61 4.86 14.41
CA THR A 137 -17.07 5.00 14.52
C THR A 137 -17.66 3.71 15.11
N SER A 138 -18.98 3.56 15.08
CA SER A 138 -19.67 2.36 15.52
C SER A 138 -20.74 1.91 14.53
N ASP A 139 -21.03 0.61 14.54
CA ASP A 139 -22.19 0.03 13.87
C ASP A 139 -23.50 0.32 14.66
N PRO A 140 -24.68 -0.12 14.17
CA PRO A 140 -25.97 0.09 14.85
C PRO A 140 -26.06 -0.50 16.27
N ASP A 141 -25.33 -1.58 16.55
CA ASP A 141 -25.23 -2.21 17.87
C ASP A 141 -24.12 -1.61 18.74
N GLY A 142 -23.39 -0.62 18.21
CA GLY A 142 -22.30 0.07 18.89
C GLY A 142 -20.95 -0.67 18.81
N ASN A 143 -20.80 -1.69 17.96
CA ASN A 143 -19.52 -2.36 17.71
C ASN A 143 -18.56 -1.34 17.11
N ARG A 144 -17.36 -1.23 17.69
CA ARG A 144 -16.37 -0.25 17.26
C ARG A 144 -15.85 -0.64 15.88
N ILE A 145 -15.80 0.34 15.00
CA ILE A 145 -15.25 0.21 13.65
C ILE A 145 -14.08 1.17 13.51
N GLU A 146 -12.94 0.67 13.05
CA GLU A 146 -11.80 1.48 12.63
C GLU A 146 -11.79 1.63 11.11
N LEU A 147 -11.52 2.84 10.64
CA LEU A 147 -11.04 3.07 9.28
C LEU A 147 -9.57 3.41 9.37
N ILE A 148 -8.77 2.72 8.56
CA ILE A 148 -7.32 2.83 8.55
C ILE A 148 -6.83 3.04 7.12
N ALA A 149 -5.91 3.98 6.92
CA ALA A 149 -5.11 4.06 5.71
C ALA A 149 -3.63 4.02 6.11
N PRO A 150 -2.83 3.11 5.51
CA PRO A 150 -1.39 3.14 5.71
C PRO A 150 -0.79 4.45 5.16
N PRO A 151 0.41 4.84 5.61
CA PRO A 151 1.13 5.90 4.94
C PRO A 151 1.26 5.57 3.45
N PRO A 152 1.21 6.58 2.56
CA PRO A 152 1.50 6.34 1.16
C PRO A 152 2.87 5.66 1.06
N PRO A 153 3.05 4.70 0.12
CA PRO A 153 4.33 4.07 -0.06
C PRO A 153 5.39 5.16 -0.26
N GLU A 154 6.53 5.01 0.40
CA GLU A 154 7.65 5.92 0.13
C GLU A 154 7.93 5.90 -1.37
N PRO A 155 8.14 7.07 -2.00
CA PRO A 155 8.54 7.10 -3.39
C PRO A 155 9.82 6.28 -3.53
N ARG A 156 9.82 5.28 -4.42
CA ARG A 156 11.03 4.49 -4.67
C ARG A 156 12.16 5.46 -5.05
N PRO A 157 13.37 5.29 -4.50
CA PRO A 157 14.50 6.10 -4.92
C PRO A 157 14.67 5.92 -6.43
N ARG A 158 14.72 7.04 -7.16
CA ARG A 158 14.90 7.04 -8.61
C ARG A 158 16.36 6.74 -8.92
N PRO A 159 16.68 5.78 -9.81
CA PRO A 159 18.04 5.58 -10.28
C PRO A 159 18.60 6.87 -10.85
N ALA A 160 19.71 7.33 -10.28
CA ALA A 160 20.35 8.57 -10.70
C ALA A 160 21.87 8.48 -10.53
N MET A 161 22.60 9.03 -11.49
CA MET A 161 24.06 8.98 -11.52
C MET A 161 24.64 10.32 -11.96
N VAL A 162 25.79 10.66 -11.39
CA VAL A 162 26.67 11.71 -11.89
C VAL A 162 27.98 11.07 -12.34
N VAL A 163 28.36 11.32 -13.59
CA VAL A 163 29.61 10.82 -14.17
C VAL A 163 30.50 12.00 -14.55
N ASN A 164 31.72 12.05 -14.02
CA ASN A 164 32.75 12.94 -14.55
C ASN A 164 33.66 12.18 -15.50
N LEU A 165 33.80 12.73 -16.72
CA LEU A 165 34.60 12.19 -17.79
C LEU A 165 35.71 13.19 -18.12
N ARG A 166 36.96 12.73 -18.12
CA ARG A 166 38.09 13.50 -18.65
C ARG A 166 38.54 12.87 -19.96
N ILE A 167 38.37 13.59 -21.05
CA ILE A 167 38.55 13.11 -22.42
C ILE A 167 39.93 13.53 -22.94
N ALA A 168 40.67 12.61 -23.55
CA ALA A 168 41.93 12.90 -24.21
C ALA A 168 41.69 13.97 -25.31
N ALA A 169 42.52 15.02 -25.33
CA ALA A 169 42.27 16.21 -26.13
C ALA A 169 42.12 15.90 -27.63
N GLU A 170 42.91 14.95 -28.14
CA GLU A 170 42.89 14.46 -29.53
C GLU A 170 41.67 13.58 -29.86
N ARG A 171 40.94 13.11 -28.84
CA ARG A 171 39.73 12.28 -28.97
C ARG A 171 38.44 13.05 -28.71
N ARG A 172 38.53 14.36 -28.44
CA ARG A 172 37.37 15.18 -28.06
C ARG A 172 36.23 15.16 -29.08
N GLU A 173 36.55 15.32 -30.37
CA GLU A 173 35.52 15.31 -31.42
C GLU A 173 34.84 13.94 -31.54
N GLU A 174 35.62 12.87 -31.47
CA GLU A 174 35.11 11.49 -31.47
C GLU A 174 34.18 11.24 -30.27
N PHE A 175 34.55 11.70 -29.07
CA PHE A 175 33.71 11.61 -27.88
C PHE A 175 32.39 12.37 -28.06
N LEU A 176 32.43 13.61 -28.55
CA LEU A 176 31.24 14.44 -28.75
C LEU A 176 30.25 13.82 -29.73
N GLU A 177 30.74 13.21 -30.81
CA GLU A 177 29.88 12.48 -31.76
C GLU A 177 29.20 11.27 -31.10
N LEU A 178 29.96 10.47 -30.35
CA LEU A 178 29.44 9.27 -29.68
C LEU A 178 28.43 9.63 -28.59
N ILE A 179 28.76 10.57 -27.71
CA ILE A 179 27.91 10.97 -26.58
C ILE A 179 26.64 11.69 -27.08
N ALA A 180 26.71 12.45 -28.18
CA ALA A 180 25.53 13.04 -28.79
C ALA A 180 24.58 11.97 -29.36
N ALA A 181 25.13 10.88 -29.92
CA ALA A 181 24.32 9.76 -30.39
C ALA A 181 23.63 9.01 -29.24
N VAL A 182 24.31 8.88 -28.09
CA VAL A 182 23.68 8.36 -26.86
C VAL A 182 22.53 9.27 -26.46
N GLY A 183 22.80 10.56 -26.22
CA GLY A 183 21.79 11.51 -25.75
C GLY A 183 20.58 11.65 -26.65
N ALA A 184 20.76 11.64 -27.98
CA ALA A 184 19.67 11.70 -28.93
C ALA A 184 18.75 10.48 -28.86
N ALA A 185 19.30 9.29 -28.60
CA ALA A 185 18.52 8.07 -28.47
C ALA A 185 17.92 7.93 -27.05
N THR A 186 18.63 8.35 -26.00
CA THR A 186 18.11 8.42 -24.62
C THR A 186 16.93 9.38 -24.50
N ALA A 187 16.94 10.50 -25.22
CA ALA A 187 15.80 11.42 -25.27
C ALA A 187 14.51 10.79 -25.82
N ALA A 188 14.59 9.65 -26.51
CA ALA A 188 13.45 8.90 -27.02
C ALA A 188 13.07 7.69 -26.12
N GLU A 189 13.81 7.43 -25.03
CA GLU A 189 13.59 6.29 -24.15
C GLU A 189 12.46 6.58 -23.15
N ALA A 190 11.49 5.66 -23.08
CA ALA A 190 10.46 5.72 -22.06
C ALA A 190 11.09 5.54 -20.68
N GLY A 191 10.86 6.50 -19.79
CA GLY A 191 11.40 6.47 -18.43
C GLY A 191 12.76 7.16 -18.25
N SER A 192 13.37 7.73 -19.31
CA SER A 192 14.44 8.71 -19.16
C SER A 192 13.86 10.04 -18.70
N GLU A 193 14.20 10.48 -17.49
CA GLU A 193 13.68 11.72 -16.92
C GLU A 193 14.66 12.88 -17.11
N GLU A 194 15.95 12.63 -16.87
CA GLU A 194 17.02 13.59 -17.10
C GLU A 194 18.21 12.87 -17.72
N TRP A 195 18.79 13.47 -18.75
CA TRP A 195 20.05 13.05 -19.34
C TRP A 195 20.73 14.32 -19.87
N VAL A 196 21.72 14.81 -19.13
CA VAL A 196 22.30 16.13 -19.38
C VAL A 196 23.81 16.04 -19.32
N LEU A 197 24.45 16.31 -20.47
CA LEU A 197 25.89 16.46 -20.57
C LEU A 197 26.27 17.94 -20.39
N HIS A 198 27.17 18.21 -19.46
CA HIS A 198 27.79 19.51 -19.24
C HIS A 198 29.26 19.47 -19.63
N GLU A 199 29.76 20.54 -20.23
CA GLU A 199 31.19 20.78 -20.44
C GLU A 199 31.68 21.79 -19.39
N SER A 200 32.86 21.55 -18.83
CA SER A 200 33.45 22.50 -17.88
C SER A 200 33.87 23.80 -18.58
N SER A 201 33.55 24.93 -17.96
CA SER A 201 34.02 26.24 -18.42
C SER A 201 35.52 26.48 -18.21
N GLU A 202 36.16 25.65 -17.37
CA GLU A 202 37.57 25.80 -16.99
C GLU A 202 38.49 24.79 -17.70
N ASP A 203 37.96 23.63 -18.06
CA ASP A 203 38.71 22.57 -18.73
C ASP A 203 37.88 21.94 -19.86
N PRO A 204 38.20 22.21 -21.14
CA PRO A 204 37.46 21.68 -22.29
C PRO A 204 37.61 20.15 -22.48
N ALA A 205 38.47 19.50 -21.69
CA ALA A 205 38.57 18.04 -21.62
C ALA A 205 37.62 17.43 -20.57
N SER A 206 36.97 18.25 -19.73
CA SER A 206 36.15 17.78 -18.61
C SER A 206 34.66 17.89 -18.90
N PHE A 207 33.96 16.76 -18.79
CA PHE A 207 32.54 16.64 -18.98
C PHE A 207 31.85 16.04 -17.75
N TRP A 208 30.62 16.45 -17.50
CA TRP A 208 29.78 15.96 -16.41
C TRP A 208 28.45 15.51 -16.98
N LEU A 209 28.13 14.23 -16.84
CA LEU A 209 26.84 13.67 -17.18
C LEU A 209 26.01 13.55 -15.90
N TYR A 210 24.79 14.09 -15.92
CA TYR A 210 23.76 13.75 -14.95
C TYR A 210 22.68 12.95 -15.66
N GLU A 211 22.31 11.81 -15.09
CA GLU A 211 21.20 11.01 -15.58
C GLU A 211 20.27 10.58 -14.45
N ARG A 212 18.97 10.50 -14.76
CA ARG A 212 17.92 10.03 -13.86
C ARG A 212 16.83 9.27 -14.63
N TYR A 213 16.38 8.17 -14.06
CA TYR A 213 15.36 7.29 -14.61
C TYR A 213 14.14 7.15 -13.68
N ALA A 214 12.99 6.84 -14.27
CA ALA A 214 11.74 6.70 -13.54
C ALA A 214 11.74 5.52 -12.55
N ASP A 215 12.43 4.42 -12.92
CA ASP A 215 12.56 3.18 -12.16
C ASP A 215 13.78 2.37 -12.65
N ASP A 216 14.05 1.24 -11.98
CA ASP A 216 15.18 0.33 -12.28
C ASP A 216 15.07 -0.29 -13.68
N ASP A 217 13.85 -0.53 -14.19
CA ASP A 217 13.63 -1.12 -15.51
C ASP A 217 14.01 -0.12 -16.62
N ALA A 218 13.66 1.16 -16.45
CA ALA A 218 14.07 2.23 -17.34
C ALA A 218 15.60 2.43 -17.34
N ALA A 219 16.24 2.35 -16.17
CA ALA A 219 17.70 2.42 -16.06
C ALA A 219 18.39 1.23 -16.75
N ALA A 220 17.86 0.01 -16.58
CA ALA A 220 18.38 -1.17 -17.26
C ALA A 220 18.20 -1.10 -18.79
N LEU A 221 17.06 -0.59 -19.25
CA LEU A 221 16.81 -0.36 -20.68
C LEU A 221 17.83 0.61 -21.27
N HIS A 222 18.13 1.72 -20.58
CA HIS A 222 19.17 2.64 -21.01
C HIS A 222 20.55 1.97 -21.01
N HIS A 223 20.89 1.24 -19.95
CA HIS A 223 22.18 0.54 -19.86
C HIS A 223 22.41 -0.38 -21.07
N ASP A 224 21.39 -1.12 -21.51
CA ASP A 224 21.50 -2.08 -22.61
C ASP A 224 21.40 -1.45 -24.01
N GLN A 225 21.24 -0.13 -24.09
CA GLN A 225 21.11 0.62 -25.33
C GLN A 225 22.34 0.47 -26.24
N PRO A 226 22.19 0.19 -27.56
CA PRO A 226 23.32 0.00 -28.47
C PRO A 226 24.29 1.18 -28.57
N GLN A 227 23.79 2.42 -28.52
CA GLN A 227 24.63 3.62 -28.59
C GLN A 227 25.49 3.77 -27.34
N LEU A 228 24.92 3.49 -26.16
CA LEU A 228 25.67 3.51 -24.90
C LEU A 228 26.70 2.38 -24.89
N GLN A 229 26.33 1.16 -25.28
CA GLN A 229 27.26 0.04 -25.38
C GLN A 229 28.42 0.32 -26.35
N ASN A 230 28.13 1.00 -27.48
CA ASN A 230 29.17 1.46 -28.42
C ASN A 230 30.10 2.48 -27.77
N LEU A 231 29.58 3.49 -27.04
CA LEU A 231 30.39 4.45 -26.29
C LEU A 231 31.26 3.73 -25.24
N LEU A 232 30.65 2.88 -24.39
CA LEU A 232 31.33 2.14 -23.33
C LEU A 232 32.46 1.26 -23.86
N SER A 233 32.26 0.61 -25.01
CA SER A 233 33.29 -0.24 -25.65
C SER A 233 34.54 0.52 -26.08
N LYS A 234 34.41 1.83 -26.31
CA LYS A 234 35.50 2.72 -26.73
C LYS A 234 36.00 3.61 -25.61
N LEU A 235 35.29 3.68 -24.49
CA LEU A 235 35.50 4.68 -23.45
C LEU A 235 36.94 4.66 -22.92
N GLY A 236 37.55 3.48 -22.79
CA GLY A 236 38.93 3.32 -22.34
C GLY A 236 39.97 4.01 -23.24
N ASP A 237 39.70 4.13 -24.54
CA ASP A 237 40.58 4.83 -25.50
C ASP A 237 40.29 6.34 -25.60
N LEU A 238 39.11 6.77 -25.13
CA LEU A 238 38.65 8.15 -25.18
C LEU A 238 39.09 8.96 -23.96
N VAL A 239 39.19 8.33 -22.79
CA VAL A 239 39.47 9.02 -21.53
C VAL A 239 40.97 9.16 -21.25
N SER A 240 41.36 10.27 -20.62
CA SER A 240 42.73 10.46 -20.12
C SER A 240 42.95 9.84 -18.73
N GLU A 241 41.87 9.60 -17.98
CA GLU A 241 41.87 8.96 -16.67
C GLU A 241 40.54 8.22 -16.42
N PRO A 242 40.48 7.28 -15.46
CA PRO A 242 39.24 6.57 -15.16
C PRO A 242 38.09 7.52 -14.79
N PRO A 243 36.88 7.33 -15.35
CA PRO A 243 35.71 8.13 -14.98
C PRO A 243 35.40 8.07 -13.49
N LEU A 244 34.98 9.19 -12.91
CA LEU A 244 34.35 9.20 -11.58
C LEU A 244 32.86 8.96 -11.75
N ILE A 245 32.35 7.93 -11.08
CA ILE A 245 30.94 7.55 -11.10
C ILE A 245 30.39 7.69 -9.68
N VAL A 246 29.32 8.47 -9.53
CA VAL A 246 28.62 8.69 -8.25
C VAL A 246 27.16 8.28 -8.39
N ASP A 247 26.78 7.22 -7.69
CA ASP A 247 25.40 6.77 -7.55
C ASP A 247 24.66 7.64 -6.53
N LEU A 248 23.49 8.14 -6.91
CA LEU A 248 22.66 9.05 -6.12
C LEU A 248 21.40 8.38 -5.54
N THR A 249 21.26 7.05 -5.61
CA THR A 249 20.07 6.27 -5.18
C THR A 249 19.76 6.26 -3.67
N THR A 250 20.29 7.18 -2.87
CA THR A 250 19.98 7.26 -1.44
C THR A 250 19.34 8.59 -1.03
N ARG A 251 18.10 8.52 -0.51
CA ARG A 251 17.81 8.67 0.92
C ARG A 251 16.41 8.22 1.26
#